data_AF-X6P7J1-F1
#
_entry.id   AF-X6P7J1-F1
#
_cell.length_a   1.000
_cell.length_b   1.000
_cell.length_c   1.000
_cell.angle_alpha   90.00
_cell.angle_beta   90.00
_cell.angle_gamma   90.00
#
_symmetry.space_group_name_H-M   'P 1'
#
loop_
_entity.id
_entity.type
_entity.pdbx_description
1 polymer ?
#
loop_
_entity_poly.entity_id
_entity_poly.type
_entity_poly.pdbx_seq_one_letter_code
_entity_poly.pdbx_strand_id
1 'polypeptide(L)'
;MDVVRENMSFVFILDGFDEIFDKYDKNNNNNERYFYDRFNLNEWNAKIIVSCRSLVLSDEDVNQVLIGPKNLVTPMIYLWPFSKEQINGYIDKFVKINEKKLK
;
A
#
# COMPACT_ATOMS: atom_id res chain seq x y z
N MET A 1 -11.48 14.54 17.75
CA MET A 1 -11.00 13.94 16.48
C MET A 1 -9.92 14.82 15.87
N ASP A 2 -10.17 16.13 15.74
CA ASP A 2 -9.25 17.07 15.09
C ASP A 2 -7.88 17.17 15.78
N VAL A 3 -7.86 17.21 17.12
CA VAL A 3 -6.62 17.21 17.92
C VAL A 3 -5.75 15.97 17.63
N VAL A 4 -6.34 14.82 17.32
CA VAL A 4 -5.60 13.58 17.01
C VAL A 4 -5.07 13.62 15.58
N ARG A 5 -5.88 14.10 14.62
CA ARG A 5 -5.52 14.20 13.21
C ARG A 5 -4.39 15.20 12.96
N GLU A 6 -4.34 16.28 13.73
CA GLU A 6 -3.33 17.33 13.60
C GLU A 6 -2.04 17.02 14.38
N ASN A 7 -2.14 16.43 15.58
CA ASN A 7 -0.98 16.29 16.48
C ASN A 7 -0.31 14.92 16.48
N MET A 8 -0.89 13.91 15.82
CA MET A 8 -0.29 12.58 15.74
C MET A 8 0.03 12.20 14.30
N SER A 9 1.24 11.68 14.09
CA SER A 9 1.66 11.16 12.80
C SER A 9 1.25 9.71 12.64
N PHE A 10 0.58 9.40 11.54
CA PHE A 10 0.12 8.03 11.24
C PHE A 10 0.88 7.42 10.07
N VAL A 11 0.90 6.08 10.02
CA VAL A 11 1.26 5.33 8.82
C VAL A 11 0.09 4.41 8.50
N PHE A 12 -0.55 4.64 7.36
CA PHE A 12 -1.57 3.76 6.83
C PHE A 12 -0.93 2.77 5.86
N ILE A 13 -1.20 1.47 6.07
CA ILE A 13 -0.72 0.40 5.20
C ILE A 13 -1.96 -0.27 4.60
N LEU A 14 -2.14 -0.11 3.29
CA LEU A 14 -3.21 -0.73 2.53
C LEU A 14 -2.63 -1.92 1.78
N ASP A 15 -2.75 -3.11 2.38
CA ASP A 15 -2.24 -4.35 1.81
C ASP A 15 -3.26 -4.98 0.87
N GLY A 16 -2.82 -5.42 -0.32
CA GLY A 16 -3.69 -6.05 -1.31
C GLY A 16 -4.76 -5.11 -1.88
N PHE A 17 -4.42 -3.84 -2.10
CA PHE A 17 -5.38 -2.80 -2.49
C PHE A 17 -6.12 -3.10 -3.80
N ASP A 18 -5.51 -3.86 -4.70
CA ASP A 18 -6.15 -4.29 -5.95
C ASP A 18 -7.40 -5.17 -5.75
N GLU A 19 -7.59 -5.79 -4.59
CA GLU A 19 -8.79 -6.57 -4.27
C GLU A 19 -10.05 -5.70 -4.07
N ILE A 20 -9.84 -4.44 -3.67
CA ILE A 20 -10.93 -3.51 -3.40
C ILE A 20 -11.09 -2.46 -4.49
N PHE A 21 -10.02 -2.15 -5.23
CA PHE A 21 -10.02 -1.10 -6.25
C PHE A 21 -11.22 -1.16 -7.20
N ASP A 22 -11.49 -2.33 -7.77
CA ASP A 22 -12.60 -2.58 -8.69
C ASP A 22 -13.97 -2.16 -8.14
N LYS A 23 -14.18 -2.27 -6.82
CA LYS A 23 -15.45 -1.90 -6.15
C LYS A 23 -15.59 -0.39 -5.97
N TYR A 24 -14.47 0.31 -5.83
CA TYR A 24 -14.43 1.74 -5.57
C TYR A 24 -14.32 2.56 -6.86
N ASP A 25 -13.74 1.98 -7.93
CA ASP A 25 -13.59 2.63 -9.24
C ASP A 25 -14.83 2.50 -10.14
N LYS A 26 -15.47 1.32 -10.18
CA LYS A 26 -16.61 1.05 -11.09
C LYS A 26 -17.94 1.72 -10.68
N ASN A 27 -18.00 2.35 -9.51
CA ASN A 27 -19.20 2.99 -8.99
C ASN A 27 -19.06 4.52 -8.99
N ASN A 28 -19.74 5.14 -9.98
CA ASN A 28 -20.48 6.41 -9.92
C ASN A 28 -19.91 7.68 -10.56
N ASN A 29 -20.76 8.26 -11.41
CA ASN A 29 -21.32 9.60 -11.28
C ASN A 29 -20.53 10.60 -10.40
N ASN A 30 -19.81 11.49 -11.08
CA ASN A 30 -19.55 12.90 -10.74
C ASN A 30 -19.46 13.25 -9.24
N ASN A 31 -18.25 13.14 -8.67
CA ASN A 31 -17.60 14.09 -7.74
C ASN A 31 -16.85 13.45 -6.55
N GLU A 32 -17.00 12.15 -6.27
CA GLU A 32 -16.25 11.42 -5.23
C GLU A 32 -15.45 10.25 -5.82
N ARG A 33 -14.74 10.55 -6.90
CA ARG A 33 -14.17 9.56 -7.83
C ARG A 33 -13.00 8.78 -7.26
N TYR A 34 -12.36 9.28 -6.20
CA TYR A 34 -11.05 8.78 -5.77
C TYR A 34 -11.09 8.25 -4.34
N PHE A 35 -10.50 7.07 -4.12
CA PHE A 35 -10.38 6.42 -2.80
C PHE A 35 -9.79 7.38 -1.76
N TYR A 36 -8.78 8.14 -2.16
CA TYR A 36 -8.11 9.13 -1.33
C TYR A 36 -9.06 10.20 -0.77
N ASP A 37 -9.90 10.76 -1.64
CA ASP A 37 -10.86 11.80 -1.28
C ASP A 37 -12.05 11.22 -0.51
N ARG A 38 -12.54 10.04 -0.90
CA ARG A 38 -13.67 9.35 -0.23
C ARG A 38 -13.41 9.07 1.26
N PHE A 39 -12.15 8.79 1.61
CA PHE A 39 -11.75 8.52 2.99
C PHE A 39 -11.08 9.72 3.68
N ASN A 40 -11.11 10.90 3.04
CA ASN A 40 -10.52 12.15 3.53
C ASN A 40 -9.08 11.96 3.99
N LEU A 41 -8.28 11.19 3.24
CA LEU A 41 -6.92 10.84 3.65
C LEU A 41 -5.98 12.08 3.71
N ASN A 42 -6.33 13.14 3.00
CA ASN A 42 -5.69 14.45 3.06
C ASN A 42 -5.84 15.18 4.42
N GLU A 43 -6.85 14.84 5.21
CA GLU A 43 -7.10 15.44 6.52
C GLU A 43 -6.24 14.80 7.63
N TRP A 44 -5.53 13.72 7.32
CA TRP A 44 -4.67 13.03 8.26
C TRP A 44 -3.21 13.44 8.04
N ASN A 45 -2.49 13.78 9.12
CA ASN A 45 -1.04 13.88 9.09
C ASN A 45 -0.41 12.46 8.99
N ALA A 46 -0.53 11.83 7.82
CA ALA A 46 -0.20 10.43 7.65
C ALA A 46 0.67 10.17 6.42
N LYS A 47 1.52 9.16 6.51
CA LYS A 47 2.14 8.50 5.35
C LYS A 47 1.27 7.32 4.95
N ILE A 48 1.07 7.14 3.65
CA ILE A 48 0.27 6.05 3.12
C ILE A 48 1.19 5.14 2.30
N ILE A 49 1.13 3.84 2.59
CA ILE A 49 1.82 2.79 1.86
C ILE A 49 0.74 1.90 1.27
N VAL A 50 0.80 1.69 -0.04
CA VAL A 50 -0.15 0.83 -0.76
C VAL A 50 0.64 -0.31 -1.39
N SER A 51 0.17 -1.54 -1.14
CA SER A 51 0.64 -2.72 -1.85
C SER A 51 -0.46 -3.20 -2.80
N CYS A 52 -0.06 -3.65 -3.98
CA CYS A 52 -0.96 -4.24 -4.95
C CYS A 52 -0.18 -5.18 -5.87
N ARG A 53 -0.91 -6.07 -6.55
CA ARG A 53 -0.34 -6.84 -7.67
C ARG A 53 0.01 -5.90 -8.82
N SER A 54 1.20 -6.08 -9.39
CA SER A 54 1.77 -5.19 -10.41
C SER A 54 1.02 -5.11 -11.73
N LEU A 55 0.13 -6.07 -12.01
CA LEU A 55 -0.60 -6.17 -13.29
C LEU A 55 -2.07 -5.74 -13.18
N VAL A 56 -2.54 -5.37 -11.99
CA VAL A 56 -3.98 -5.10 -11.76
C VAL A 56 -4.28 -3.61 -11.80
N LEU A 57 -3.33 -2.76 -11.40
CA LEU A 57 -3.48 -1.30 -11.44
C LEU A 57 -2.53 -0.71 -12.47
N SER A 58 -3.04 0.16 -13.34
CA SER A 58 -2.20 0.98 -14.21
C SER A 58 -1.54 2.11 -13.43
N ASP A 59 -0.51 2.74 -13.99
CA ASP A 59 0.12 3.92 -13.38
C ASP A 59 -0.90 5.05 -13.15
N GLU A 60 -1.91 5.14 -14.02
CA GLU A 60 -3.00 6.11 -13.89
C GLU A 60 -3.92 5.78 -12.71
N ASP A 61 -4.25 4.50 -12.50
CA ASP A 61 -5.03 4.02 -11.35
C ASP A 61 -4.28 4.26 -10.04
N VAL A 62 -2.98 3.96 -10.01
CA VAL A 62 -2.11 4.20 -8.84
C VAL A 62 -2.06 5.70 -8.52
N ASN A 63 -1.92 6.54 -9.53
CA ASN A 63 -1.98 8.00 -9.35
C ASN A 63 -3.35 8.44 -8.84
N GLN A 64 -4.45 7.92 -9.36
CA GLN A 64 -5.80 8.27 -8.89
C GLN A 64 -6.09 7.82 -7.45
N VAL A 65 -5.48 6.71 -7.01
CA VAL A 65 -5.64 6.17 -5.65
C VAL A 65 -4.80 6.94 -4.63
N LEU A 66 -3.63 7.43 -5.02
CA LEU A 66 -2.63 8.01 -4.12
C LEU A 66 -2.53 9.53 -4.21
N ILE A 67 -2.94 10.11 -5.33
CA ILE A 67 -2.85 11.53 -5.65
C ILE A 67 -4.26 12.09 -5.68
N GLY A 68 -4.83 12.38 -4.50
CA GLY A 68 -5.72 13.54 -4.40
C GLY A 68 -4.96 14.77 -4.94
N PRO A 69 -5.65 15.83 -5.42
CA PRO A 69 -5.20 16.84 -6.41
C PRO A 69 -3.84 17.58 -6.21
N LYS A 70 -3.06 17.27 -5.18
CA LYS A 70 -1.71 17.75 -4.95
C LYS A 70 -0.71 16.78 -5.57
N ASN A 71 -0.05 17.24 -6.64
CA ASN A 71 1.05 16.61 -7.40
C ASN A 71 2.25 16.12 -6.55
N LEU A 72 2.03 15.17 -5.65
CA LEU A 72 3.07 14.52 -4.86
C LEU A 72 3.63 13.36 -5.69
N VAL A 73 4.88 13.49 -6.10
CA VAL A 73 5.64 12.41 -6.74
C VAL A 73 5.82 11.30 -5.72
N THR A 74 4.93 10.31 -5.74
CA THR A 74 5.01 9.16 -4.83
C THR A 74 5.95 8.13 -5.46
N PRO A 75 7.02 7.70 -4.76
CA PRO A 75 7.93 6.71 -5.30
C PRO A 75 7.22 5.35 -5.41
N MET A 76 7.25 4.76 -6.60
CA MET A 76 6.81 3.38 -6.81
C MET A 76 7.95 2.42 -6.49
N ILE A 77 7.65 1.35 -5.75
CA ILE A 77 8.62 0.31 -5.38
C ILE A 77 8.12 -1.00 -5.96
N TYR A 78 8.97 -1.66 -6.75
CA TYR A 78 8.69 -2.99 -7.29
C TYR A 78 9.34 -4.07 -6.44
N LEU A 79 8.53 -4.96 -5.89
CA LEU A 79 9.01 -6.14 -5.16
C LEU A 79 9.33 -7.24 -6.17
N TRP A 80 10.61 -7.54 -6.34
CA TRP A 80 11.06 -8.64 -7.21
C TRP A 80 11.10 -9.96 -6.42
N PRO A 81 10.77 -11.10 -7.06
CA PRO A 81 10.98 -12.42 -6.47
C PRO A 81 12.44 -12.64 -6.09
N PHE A 82 12.66 -13.45 -5.06
CA PHE A 82 14.01 -13.81 -4.65
C PHE A 82 14.77 -14.59 -5.74
N SER A 83 16.07 -14.32 -5.82
CA SER A 83 17.01 -15.14 -6.60
C SER A 83 17.12 -16.56 -6.01
N LYS A 84 17.62 -17.52 -6.79
CA LYS A 84 17.84 -18.90 -6.31
C LYS A 84 18.71 -18.95 -5.05
N GLU A 85 19.74 -18.12 -5.01
CA GLU A 85 20.64 -18.02 -3.86
C GLU A 85 19.93 -17.44 -2.63
N GLN A 86 19.13 -16.38 -2.83
CA GLN A 86 18.32 -15.79 -1.75
C GLN A 86 17.28 -16.77 -1.21
N ILE A 87 16.67 -17.60 -2.06
CA ILE A 87 15.74 -18.67 -1.66
C ILE A 87 16.47 -19.69 -0.78
N ASN A 88 17.63 -20.18 -1.23
CA ASN A 88 18.43 -21.13 -0.45
C ASN A 88 18.82 -20.53 0.91
N GLY A 89 19.30 -19.28 0.93
CA GLY A 89 19.64 -18.58 2.17
C GLY A 89 18.44 -18.38 3.10
N TYR A 90 17.25 -18.12 2.56
CA TYR A 90 16.01 -18.03 3.33
C TYR A 90 15.63 -19.38 3.97
N ILE A 91 15.70 -20.46 3.20
CA ILE A 91 15.41 -21.82 3.68
C ILE A 91 16.39 -22.22 4.79
N ASP A 92 17.69 -22.01 4.58
CA ASP A 92 18.73 -22.30 5.57
C ASP A 92 18.50 -21.54 6.88
N LYS A 93 18.12 -20.26 6.78
CA LYS A 93 17.80 -19.43 7.95
C LYS A 93 16.56 -19.97 8.67
N PHE A 94 15.53 -20.37 7.94
CA PHE A 94 14.30 -20.92 8.50
C PHE A 94 14.56 -22.22 9.27
N VAL A 95 15.33 -23.15 8.69
CA VAL A 95 15.73 -24.42 9.33
C VAL A 95 16.49 -24.14 10.63
N LYS A 96 17.52 -23.28 10.59
CA LYS A 96 18.34 -22.93 11.76
C LYS A 96 17.54 -22.30 12.90
N ILE A 97 16.53 -21.47 12.58
CA ILE A 97 15.66 -20.87 13.60
C ILE A 97 14.82 -21.94 14.29
N ASN A 98 14.29 -22.90 13.53
CA ASN A 98 13.44 -23.96 14.09
C ASN A 98 14.24 -24.98 14.91
N GLU A 99 15.44 -25.34 14.47
CA GLU A 99 16.34 -26.20 15.25
C GLU A 99 16.74 -25.58 16.59
N LYS A 100 16.90 -24.25 16.64
CA LYS A 100 17.16 -23.51 17.89
C LYS A 100 15.96 -23.43 18.81
N LYS A 101 14.73 -23.51 18.30
CA LYS A 101 13.50 -23.51 19.12
C LYS A 101 13.18 -24.88 19.72
N LEU A 102 13.74 -25.94 19.14
CA LEU A 102 13.53 -27.33 19.55
C LEU A 102 14.58 -27.84 20.56
N LYS A 103 15.62 -27.03 20.83
CA LYS A 103 16.61 -27.26 21.88
C LYS A 103 16.34 -26.33 23.06
#